data_AF-A0A1D2QHN3-F1
#
_entry.id   AF-A0A1D2QHN3-F1
#
_cell.length_a   1.000
_cell.length_b   1.000
_cell.length_c   1.000
_cell.angle_alpha   90.00
_cell.angle_beta   90.00
_cell.angle_gamma   90.00
#
_symmetry.space_group_name_H-M   'P 1'
#
loop_
_entity.id
_entity.type
_entity.pdbx_description
1 polymer ?
#
loop_
_entity_poly.entity_id
_entity_poly.type
_entity_poly.pdbx_seq_one_letter_code
_entity_poly.pdbx_strand_id
1 'polypeptide(L)'
;MTERRDAHSVLATGQLGLTALFVTALVTAQLTAAKVLQFTIPLTLPITGDALVLPGAALAYALTFFASDCYAEVYGRKAAQRLVNVAFVMIFVMLVLVWSTIEAPAAQNSVDPAKFRTVLSASTNIVVGSLCAYVVSQNWDVIVFHRIRDLTDGDHLWARNIGSTASSQAIDTVIFVGVAFYALPRFAGIGPILPENVILSLIVGQYVFKLFVALLDTPFVYAVVGFLRSQTAASRVPSSAD
;
A
#
# COMPACT_ATOMS: atom_id res chain seq x y z
N MET A 1 -39.68 12.63 -2.82
CA MET A 1 -38.67 13.73 -2.86
C MET A 1 -37.72 13.66 -1.65
N THR A 2 -38.20 13.19 -0.49
CA THR A 2 -37.41 12.96 0.74
C THR A 2 -36.38 11.83 0.59
N GLU A 3 -36.77 10.64 0.07
CA GLU A 3 -35.83 9.51 -0.14
C GLU A 3 -34.63 9.83 -1.04
N ARG A 4 -34.82 10.70 -2.05
CA ARG A 4 -33.75 11.08 -2.99
C ARG A 4 -32.71 12.02 -2.34
N ARG A 5 -33.10 12.77 -1.29
CA ARG A 5 -32.17 13.59 -0.48
C ARG A 5 -31.40 12.73 0.52
N ASP A 6 -32.06 11.71 1.08
CA ASP A 6 -31.42 10.81 2.05
C ASP A 6 -30.40 9.86 1.39
N ALA A 7 -30.68 9.36 0.19
CA ALA A 7 -29.69 8.58 -0.56
C ALA A 7 -28.43 9.41 -0.90
N HIS A 8 -28.60 10.70 -1.25
CA HIS A 8 -27.48 11.60 -1.55
C HIS A 8 -26.65 11.93 -0.30
N SER A 9 -27.27 12.08 0.88
CA SER A 9 -26.57 12.38 2.13
C SER A 9 -25.81 11.16 2.67
N VAL A 10 -26.37 9.95 2.52
CA VAL A 10 -25.72 8.69 2.87
C VAL A 10 -24.50 8.44 1.98
N LEU A 11 -24.62 8.62 0.66
CA LEU A 11 -23.49 8.50 -0.27
C LEU A 11 -22.39 9.54 0.02
N ALA A 12 -22.77 10.79 0.34
CA ALA A 12 -21.79 11.81 0.72
C ALA A 12 -21.05 11.44 2.01
N THR A 13 -21.76 10.91 3.00
CA THR A 13 -21.16 10.48 4.28
C THR A 13 -20.24 9.28 4.09
N GLY A 14 -20.64 8.31 3.27
CA GLY A 14 -19.81 7.15 2.92
C GLY A 14 -18.55 7.56 2.16
N GLN A 15 -18.66 8.51 1.23
CA GLN A 15 -17.52 9.03 0.47
C GLN A 15 -16.50 9.71 1.39
N LEU A 16 -16.98 10.54 2.32
CA LEU A 16 -16.15 11.20 3.32
C LEU A 16 -15.50 10.20 4.28
N GLY A 17 -16.27 9.22 4.76
CA GLY A 17 -15.78 8.18 5.67
C GLY A 17 -14.67 7.34 5.05
N LEU A 18 -14.85 6.87 3.81
CA LEU A 18 -13.84 6.09 3.09
C LEU A 18 -12.61 6.94 2.76
N THR A 19 -12.79 8.20 2.38
CA THR A 19 -11.68 9.13 2.14
C THR A 19 -10.86 9.34 3.42
N ALA A 20 -11.52 9.62 4.54
CA ALA A 20 -10.88 9.85 5.83
C ALA A 20 -10.15 8.59 6.31
N LEU A 21 -10.77 7.41 6.17
CA LEU A 21 -10.14 6.13 6.50
C LEU A 21 -8.87 5.90 5.67
N PHE A 22 -8.97 6.05 4.35
CA PHE A 22 -7.85 5.84 3.44
C PHE A 22 -6.66 6.76 3.75
N VAL A 23 -6.92 8.07 3.89
CA VAL A 23 -5.86 9.05 4.17
C VAL A 23 -5.25 8.81 5.56
N THR A 24 -6.09 8.55 6.57
CA THR A 24 -5.61 8.30 7.94
C THR A 24 -4.72 7.06 7.98
N ALA A 25 -5.16 5.96 7.38
CA ALA A 25 -4.39 4.73 7.31
C ALA A 25 -3.08 4.95 6.54
N LEU A 26 -3.12 5.60 5.37
CA LEU A 26 -1.94 5.83 4.55
C LEU A 26 -0.89 6.70 5.26
N VAL A 27 -1.30 7.80 5.90
CA VAL A 27 -0.38 8.67 6.63
C VAL A 27 0.18 7.98 7.88
N THR A 28 -0.68 7.25 8.61
CA THR A 28 -0.26 6.49 9.80
C THR A 28 0.76 5.42 9.44
N ALA A 29 0.58 4.75 8.28
CA ALA A 29 1.52 3.75 7.79
C ALA A 29 2.95 4.30 7.70
N GLN A 30 3.12 5.54 7.25
CA GLN A 30 4.45 6.17 7.12
C GLN A 30 5.15 6.39 8.47
N LEU A 31 4.37 6.66 9.52
CA LEU A 31 4.90 6.85 10.87
C LEU A 31 5.19 5.52 11.57
N THR A 32 4.36 4.50 11.34
CA THR A 32 4.49 3.20 12.00
C THR A 32 5.48 2.26 11.30
N ALA A 33 5.82 2.51 10.03
CA ALA A 33 6.74 1.68 9.27
C ALA A 33 8.13 1.52 9.91
N ALA A 34 8.60 2.55 10.63
CA ALA A 34 9.88 2.52 11.34
C ALA A 34 9.92 1.45 12.45
N LYS A 35 8.76 1.04 12.96
CA LYS A 35 8.66 -0.08 13.91
C LYS A 35 8.65 -1.39 13.15
N VAL A 36 9.75 -2.14 13.26
CA VAL A 36 9.82 -3.51 12.73
C VAL A 36 9.03 -4.45 13.65
N LEU A 37 8.11 -5.20 13.06
CA LEU A 37 7.30 -6.22 13.71
C LEU A 37 7.87 -7.59 13.39
N GLN A 38 7.72 -8.52 14.34
CA GLN A 38 8.09 -9.92 14.18
C GLN A 38 6.96 -10.79 14.70
N PHE A 39 6.49 -11.70 13.84
CA PHE A 39 5.46 -12.68 14.15
C PHE A 39 6.02 -14.09 13.96
N THR A 40 5.62 -15.04 14.81
CA THR A 40 5.94 -16.45 14.59
C THR A 40 4.86 -17.07 13.71
N ILE A 41 5.27 -17.75 12.65
CA ILE A 41 4.39 -18.42 11.69
C ILE A 41 4.67 -19.93 11.66
N PRO A 42 3.66 -20.77 11.35
CA PRO A 42 3.81 -22.22 11.32
C PRO A 42 4.60 -22.74 10.10
N LEU A 43 5.17 -21.85 9.29
CA LEU A 43 5.90 -22.14 8.06
C LEU A 43 7.34 -21.66 8.19
N THR A 44 8.30 -22.49 7.79
CA THR A 44 9.71 -22.10 7.74
C THR A 44 10.03 -21.41 6.41
N LEU A 45 10.36 -20.12 6.49
CA LEU A 45 10.79 -19.33 5.35
C LEU A 45 12.31 -19.38 5.16
N PRO A 46 12.80 -19.22 3.91
CA PRO A 46 14.22 -19.01 3.65
C PRO A 46 14.73 -17.80 4.44
N ILE A 47 15.92 -17.91 5.05
CA ILE A 47 16.60 -16.83 5.82
C ILE A 47 15.95 -16.51 7.18
N THR A 48 14.62 -16.38 7.25
CA THR A 48 13.93 -15.93 8.48
C THR A 48 13.45 -17.05 9.40
N GLY A 49 13.50 -18.31 8.95
CA GLY A 49 13.03 -19.43 9.74
C GLY A 49 11.52 -19.35 9.97
N ASP A 50 11.06 -19.56 11.20
CA ASP A 50 9.65 -19.45 11.59
C ASP A 50 9.22 -18.01 11.91
N ALA A 51 10.09 -17.03 11.72
CA ALA A 51 9.80 -15.62 11.94
C ALA A 51 9.37 -14.92 10.64
N LEU A 52 8.25 -14.21 10.69
CA LEU A 52 7.81 -13.26 9.68
C LEU A 52 8.09 -11.84 10.16
N VAL A 53 8.99 -11.14 9.47
CA VAL A 53 9.42 -9.78 9.82
C VAL A 53 8.82 -8.78 8.84
N LEU A 54 8.08 -7.79 9.35
CA LEU A 54 7.36 -6.80 8.54
C LEU A 54 7.48 -5.39 9.14
N PRO A 55 7.47 -4.32 8.34
CA PRO A 55 7.27 -2.97 8.85
C PRO A 55 5.88 -2.82 9.48
N GLY A 56 5.75 -1.97 10.50
CA GLY A 56 4.47 -1.67 11.14
C GLY A 56 3.40 -1.13 10.19
N ALA A 57 3.81 -0.56 9.05
CA ALA A 57 2.93 -0.13 7.98
C ALA A 57 2.01 -1.23 7.45
N ALA A 58 2.43 -2.51 7.52
CA ALA A 58 1.64 -3.64 7.02
C ALA A 58 0.23 -3.69 7.61
N LEU A 59 0.06 -3.31 8.89
CA LEU A 59 -1.24 -3.27 9.55
C LEU A 59 -2.16 -2.18 8.98
N ALA A 60 -1.60 -1.00 8.71
CA ALA A 60 -2.34 0.12 8.14
C ALA A 60 -2.68 -0.12 6.66
N TYR A 61 -1.84 -0.86 5.92
CA TYR A 61 -2.08 -1.17 4.52
C TYR A 61 -3.33 -2.03 4.27
N ALA A 62 -3.68 -2.93 5.20
CA ALA A 62 -4.95 -3.66 5.11
C ALA A 62 -6.16 -2.72 5.04
N LEU A 63 -6.14 -1.64 5.85
CA LEU A 63 -7.19 -0.63 5.84
C LEU A 63 -7.16 0.24 4.58
N THR A 64 -5.97 0.54 4.04
CA THR A 64 -5.88 1.32 2.80
C THR A 64 -6.46 0.55 1.62
N PHE A 65 -6.15 -0.74 1.47
CA PHE A 65 -6.70 -1.56 0.38
C PHE A 65 -8.22 -1.67 0.49
N PHE A 66 -8.73 -2.01 1.67
CA PHE A 66 -10.16 -2.05 1.91
C PHE A 66 -10.86 -0.73 1.54
N ALA A 67 -10.32 0.40 2.01
CA ALA A 67 -10.92 1.70 1.75
C ALA A 67 -10.83 2.09 0.26
N SER A 68 -9.71 1.82 -0.42
CA SER A 68 -9.55 2.13 -1.84
C SER A 68 -10.47 1.30 -2.72
N ASP A 69 -10.64 0.01 -2.40
CA ASP A 69 -11.44 -0.92 -3.20
C ASP A 69 -12.92 -0.59 -3.07
N CYS A 70 -13.41 -0.37 -1.84
CA CYS A 70 -14.78 0.13 -1.63
C CYS A 70 -15.00 1.47 -2.34
N TYR A 71 -14.03 2.38 -2.29
CA TYR A 71 -14.16 3.68 -2.95
C TYR A 71 -14.16 3.56 -4.47
N ALA A 72 -13.33 2.69 -5.05
CA ALA A 72 -13.28 2.45 -6.48
C ALA A 72 -14.56 1.79 -7.01
N GLU A 73 -15.14 0.87 -6.24
CA GLU A 73 -16.39 0.19 -6.59
C GLU A 73 -17.58 1.15 -6.56
N VAL A 74 -17.71 1.95 -5.50
CA VAL A 74 -18.87 2.86 -5.34
C VAL A 74 -18.77 4.11 -6.22
N TYR A 75 -17.58 4.69 -6.36
CA TYR A 75 -17.39 5.99 -7.02
C TYR A 75 -16.60 5.93 -8.35
N GLY A 76 -16.13 4.74 -8.73
CA GLY A 76 -15.45 4.49 -9.99
C GLY A 76 -13.96 4.83 -10.00
N ARG A 77 -13.25 4.29 -11.00
CA ARG A 77 -11.79 4.39 -11.16
C ARG A 77 -11.24 5.82 -11.13
N LYS A 78 -11.90 6.76 -11.81
CA LYS A 78 -11.42 8.17 -11.86
C LYS A 78 -11.48 8.84 -10.50
N ALA A 79 -12.50 8.52 -9.69
CA ALA A 79 -12.62 9.05 -8.34
C ALA A 79 -11.56 8.42 -7.43
N ALA A 80 -11.34 7.11 -7.51
CA ALA A 80 -10.30 6.42 -6.75
C ALA A 80 -8.90 6.96 -7.07
N GLN A 81 -8.59 7.26 -8.35
CA GLN A 81 -7.32 7.87 -8.71
C GLN A 81 -7.12 9.25 -8.05
N ARG A 82 -8.19 10.05 -7.96
CA ARG A 82 -8.13 11.34 -7.25
C ARG A 82 -7.90 11.15 -5.76
N LEU A 83 -8.58 10.17 -5.13
CA LEU A 83 -8.37 9.81 -3.72
C LEU A 83 -6.90 9.48 -3.46
N VAL A 84 -6.31 8.58 -4.27
CA VAL A 84 -4.91 8.18 -4.15
C VAL A 84 -3.97 9.37 -4.33
N ASN A 85 -4.19 10.20 -5.35
CA ASN A 85 -3.35 11.38 -5.60
C ASN A 85 -3.42 12.39 -4.43
N VAL A 86 -4.62 12.63 -3.88
CA VAL A 86 -4.79 13.52 -2.73
C VAL A 86 -4.07 12.94 -1.51
N ALA A 87 -4.27 11.65 -1.22
CA ALA A 87 -3.61 11.00 -0.08
C ALA A 87 -2.09 10.99 -0.22
N PHE A 88 -1.57 10.86 -1.43
CA PHE A 88 -0.15 10.98 -1.73
C PHE A 88 0.39 12.38 -1.41
N VAL A 89 -0.34 13.44 -1.77
CA VAL A 89 0.01 14.81 -1.36
C VAL A 89 -0.03 14.97 0.17
N MET A 90 -0.99 14.33 0.84
CA MET A 90 -1.09 14.37 2.30
C MET A 90 0.10 13.72 3.03
N ILE A 91 0.85 12.82 2.38
CA ILE A 91 2.11 12.31 2.93
C ILE A 91 3.14 13.44 3.09
N PHE A 92 3.25 14.34 2.11
CA PHE A 92 4.17 15.48 2.21
C PHE A 92 3.71 16.51 3.25
N VAL A 93 2.39 16.74 3.34
CA VAL A 93 1.82 17.59 4.40
C VAL A 93 2.17 17.01 5.77
N MET A 94 2.02 15.70 5.97
CA MET A 94 2.45 15.04 7.20
C MET A 94 3.94 15.26 7.47
N LEU A 95 4.82 15.08 6.48
CA LEU A 95 6.26 15.28 6.68
C LEU A 95 6.57 16.71 7.13
N VAL A 96 5.94 17.72 6.52
CA VAL A 96 6.11 19.12 6.93
C VAL A 96 5.67 19.34 8.37
N LEU A 97 4.50 18.81 8.77
CA LEU A 97 4.00 18.93 10.13
C LEU A 97 4.92 18.23 11.14
N VAL A 98 5.37 17.02 10.84
CA VAL A 98 6.30 16.25 11.67
C VAL A 98 7.61 17.00 11.85
N TRP A 99 8.25 17.44 10.77
CA TRP A 99 9.51 18.18 10.85
C TRP A 99 9.36 19.53 11.53
N SER A 100 8.25 20.25 11.32
CA SER A 100 7.98 21.50 12.04
C SER A 100 7.91 21.30 13.55
N THR A 101 7.40 20.14 14.01
CA THR A 101 7.33 19.80 15.43
C THR A 101 8.68 19.34 15.97
N ILE A 102 9.45 18.59 15.18
CA ILE A 102 10.81 18.14 15.54
C ILE A 102 11.77 19.33 15.75
N GLU A 103 11.65 20.38 14.94
CA GLU A 103 12.52 21.57 15.02
C GLU A 103 12.01 22.63 16.01
N ALA A 104 10.77 22.52 16.49
CA ALA A 104 10.22 23.43 17.48
C ALA A 104 10.91 23.25 18.86
N PRO A 105 11.03 24.33 19.65
CA PRO A 105 11.62 24.24 20.98
C PRO A 105 10.79 23.35 21.91
N ALA A 106 11.46 22.44 22.61
CA ALA A 106 10.83 21.53 23.56
C ALA A 106 10.62 22.18 24.94
N ALA A 107 9.51 21.85 25.59
CA ALA A 107 9.25 22.25 26.98
C ALA A 107 9.99 21.32 27.96
N GLN A 108 10.34 21.83 29.15
CA GLN A 108 11.14 21.08 30.14
C GLN A 108 10.56 19.71 30.55
N ASN A 109 9.23 19.55 30.54
CA ASN A 109 8.54 18.31 30.95
C ASN A 109 7.90 17.55 29.77
N SER A 110 8.30 17.84 28.52
CA SER A 110 7.79 17.10 27.36
C SER A 110 8.48 15.74 27.19
N VAL A 111 8.03 14.97 26.20
CA VAL A 111 8.77 13.80 25.72
C VAL A 111 10.20 14.21 25.37
N ASP A 112 11.16 13.33 25.63
CA ASP A 112 12.56 13.49 25.26
C ASP A 112 12.71 13.88 23.78
N PRO A 113 13.21 15.09 23.47
CA PRO A 113 13.27 15.60 22.09
C PRO A 113 14.16 14.76 21.18
N ALA A 114 15.23 14.16 21.71
CA ALA A 114 16.13 13.34 20.93
C ALA A 114 15.44 12.03 20.52
N LYS A 115 14.71 11.39 21.44
CA LYS A 115 13.89 10.20 21.14
C LYS A 115 12.77 10.52 20.15
N PHE A 116 12.08 11.65 20.35
CA PHE A 116 11.02 12.11 19.45
C PHE A 116 11.53 12.30 18.02
N ARG A 117 12.66 13.02 17.86
CA ARG A 117 13.33 13.18 16.56
C ARG A 117 13.70 11.82 15.96
N THR A 118 14.29 10.92 16.74
CA THR A 118 14.75 9.61 16.25
C THR A 118 13.59 8.78 15.69
N VAL A 119 12.45 8.75 16.39
CA VAL A 119 11.29 7.96 15.99
C VAL A 119 10.57 8.59 14.79
N LEU A 120 10.29 9.88 14.83
CA LEU A 120 9.45 10.51 13.80
C LEU A 120 10.21 10.92 12.53
N SER A 121 11.50 11.27 12.63
CA SER A 121 12.31 11.56 11.43
C SER A 121 12.46 10.33 10.53
N ALA A 122 12.31 9.12 11.10
CA ALA A 122 12.32 7.86 10.38
C ALA A 122 11.16 7.73 9.35
N SER A 123 10.13 8.57 9.44
CA SER A 123 9.11 8.65 8.39
C SER A 123 9.67 9.17 7.05
N THR A 124 10.74 9.98 7.09
CA THR A 124 11.37 10.59 5.91
C THR A 124 11.98 9.52 5.00
N ASN A 125 12.80 8.63 5.55
CA ASN A 125 13.43 7.55 4.78
C ASN A 125 12.41 6.52 4.30
N ILE A 126 11.33 6.28 5.06
CA ILE A 126 10.22 5.44 4.62
C ILE A 126 9.55 6.05 3.40
N VAL A 127 9.18 7.34 3.46
CA VAL A 127 8.55 8.03 2.33
C VAL A 127 9.46 8.03 1.11
N VAL A 128 10.73 8.39 1.26
CA VAL A 128 11.69 8.40 0.14
C VAL A 128 11.86 6.99 -0.44
N GLY A 129 11.99 5.97 0.41
CA GLY A 129 12.06 4.58 -0.04
C GLY A 129 10.83 4.15 -0.81
N SER A 130 9.62 4.48 -0.33
CA SER A 130 8.36 4.17 -1.00
C SER A 130 8.24 4.88 -2.34
N LEU A 131 8.69 6.13 -2.45
CA LEU A 131 8.68 6.89 -3.70
C LEU A 131 9.62 6.27 -4.74
N CYS A 132 10.86 5.97 -4.35
CA CYS A 132 11.83 5.31 -5.22
C CYS A 132 11.33 3.95 -5.69
N ALA A 133 10.80 3.15 -4.76
CA ALA A 133 10.25 1.83 -5.06
C ALA A 133 9.07 1.94 -6.03
N TYR A 134 8.10 2.81 -5.74
CA TYR A 134 6.92 3.03 -6.58
C TYR A 134 7.29 3.45 -8.00
N VAL A 135 8.18 4.43 -8.18
CA VAL A 135 8.57 4.90 -9.51
C VAL A 135 9.18 3.77 -10.33
N VAL A 136 10.08 2.97 -9.75
CA VAL A 136 10.73 1.90 -10.50
C VAL A 136 9.81 0.71 -10.71
N SER A 137 9.11 0.26 -9.66
CA SER A 137 8.28 -0.94 -9.68
C SER A 137 7.06 -0.80 -10.59
N GLN A 138 6.40 0.36 -10.59
CA GLN A 138 5.24 0.60 -11.44
C GLN A 138 5.62 0.67 -12.93
N ASN A 139 6.74 1.32 -13.26
CA ASN A 139 7.21 1.35 -14.65
C ASN A 139 7.59 -0.06 -15.11
N TRP A 140 8.26 -0.83 -14.25
CA TRP A 140 8.58 -2.24 -14.54
C TRP A 140 7.34 -3.10 -14.75
N ASP A 141 6.34 -2.97 -13.88
CA ASP A 141 5.07 -3.70 -13.99
C ASP A 141 4.42 -3.49 -15.36
N VAL A 142 4.29 -2.23 -15.78
CA VAL A 142 3.70 -1.87 -17.09
C VAL A 142 4.50 -2.49 -18.24
N ILE A 143 5.84 -2.42 -18.19
CA ILE A 143 6.71 -2.98 -19.23
C ILE A 143 6.54 -4.50 -19.32
N VAL A 144 6.63 -5.22 -18.20
CA VAL A 144 6.52 -6.68 -18.18
C VAL A 144 5.12 -7.14 -18.56
N PHE A 145 4.08 -6.44 -18.10
CA PHE A 145 2.69 -6.76 -18.45
C PHE A 145 2.47 -6.72 -19.96
N HIS A 146 2.93 -5.65 -20.64
CA HIS A 146 2.81 -5.50 -22.08
C HIS A 146 3.72 -6.48 -22.83
N ARG A 147 4.94 -6.72 -22.33
CA ARG A 147 5.85 -7.69 -22.94
C ARG A 147 5.28 -9.10 -22.94
N ILE A 148 4.67 -9.54 -21.83
CA ILE A 148 4.03 -10.85 -21.76
C ILE A 148 2.80 -10.88 -22.68
N ARG A 149 1.96 -9.84 -22.68
CA ARG A 149 0.82 -9.74 -23.60
C ARG A 149 1.23 -9.90 -25.06
N ASP A 150 2.31 -9.23 -25.47
CA ASP A 150 2.75 -9.25 -26.86
C ASP A 150 3.45 -10.58 -27.22
N LEU A 151 4.03 -11.29 -26.25
CA LEU A 151 4.59 -12.64 -26.43
C LEU A 151 3.54 -13.75 -26.49
N THR A 152 2.37 -13.53 -25.89
CA THR A 152 1.27 -14.49 -25.86
C THR A 152 0.15 -14.13 -26.83
N ASP A 153 0.36 -13.19 -27.76
CA ASP A 153 -0.67 -12.67 -28.68
C ASP A 153 -1.97 -12.22 -27.97
N GLY A 154 -1.84 -11.78 -26.73
CA GLY A 154 -2.96 -11.39 -25.87
C GLY A 154 -3.61 -12.52 -25.09
N ASP A 155 -3.30 -13.78 -25.38
CA ASP A 155 -3.77 -14.96 -24.65
C ASP A 155 -3.12 -15.05 -23.27
N HIS A 156 -3.80 -15.70 -22.31
CA HIS A 156 -3.33 -15.88 -20.94
C HIS A 156 -3.16 -14.58 -20.10
N LEU A 157 -4.28 -13.89 -19.84
CA LEU A 157 -4.36 -12.74 -18.93
C LEU A 157 -3.76 -13.03 -17.53
N TRP A 158 -3.87 -14.27 -17.05
CA TRP A 158 -3.31 -14.68 -15.76
C TRP A 158 -1.77 -14.62 -15.73
N ALA A 159 -1.12 -15.01 -16.83
CA ALA A 159 0.34 -15.09 -16.90
C ALA A 159 0.97 -13.70 -16.86
N ARG A 160 0.39 -12.74 -17.59
CA ARG A 160 0.84 -11.34 -17.53
C ARG A 160 0.56 -10.68 -16.20
N ASN A 161 -0.60 -10.94 -15.59
CA ASN A 161 -0.96 -10.34 -14.29
C ASN A 161 -0.05 -10.84 -13.16
N ILE A 162 0.15 -12.17 -13.06
CA ILE A 162 0.99 -12.77 -12.02
C ILE A 162 2.47 -12.47 -12.30
N GLY A 163 2.92 -12.59 -13.54
CA GLY A 163 4.31 -12.33 -13.90
C GLY A 163 4.73 -10.88 -13.68
N SER A 164 3.90 -9.92 -14.08
CA SER A 164 4.19 -8.50 -13.85
C SER A 164 4.15 -8.17 -12.36
N THR A 165 3.11 -8.61 -11.64
CA THR A 165 2.94 -8.33 -10.21
C THR A 165 4.06 -8.96 -9.36
N ALA A 166 4.39 -10.23 -9.58
CA ALA A 166 5.42 -10.89 -8.79
C ALA A 166 6.79 -10.24 -9.00
N SER A 167 7.16 -9.94 -10.26
CA SER A 167 8.44 -9.31 -10.55
C SER A 167 8.50 -7.84 -10.09
N SER A 168 7.42 -7.08 -10.25
CA SER A 168 7.35 -5.68 -9.78
C SER A 168 7.38 -5.58 -8.26
N GLN A 169 6.69 -6.48 -7.54
CA GLN A 169 6.72 -6.51 -6.08
C GLN A 169 8.07 -6.94 -5.51
N ALA A 170 8.83 -7.79 -6.21
CA ALA A 170 10.19 -8.11 -5.82
C ALA A 170 11.09 -6.87 -5.89
N ILE A 171 11.03 -6.15 -7.03
CA ILE A 171 11.78 -4.91 -7.24
C ILE A 171 11.36 -3.84 -6.23
N ASP A 172 10.06 -3.65 -6.03
CA ASP A 172 9.50 -2.72 -5.06
C ASP A 172 10.07 -2.97 -3.67
N THR A 173 10.04 -4.22 -3.22
CA THR A 173 10.48 -4.61 -1.87
C THR A 173 11.98 -4.40 -1.69
N VAL A 174 12.79 -4.79 -2.67
CA VAL A 174 14.25 -4.61 -2.63
C VAL A 174 14.61 -3.12 -2.59
N ILE A 175 13.99 -2.30 -3.45
CA ILE A 175 14.26 -0.85 -3.49
C ILE A 175 13.74 -0.18 -2.21
N PHE A 176 12.52 -0.49 -1.77
CA PHE A 176 11.94 0.09 -0.57
C PHE A 176 12.81 -0.21 0.65
N VAL A 177 13.13 -1.49 0.89
CA VAL A 177 13.91 -1.88 2.06
C VAL A 177 15.36 -1.38 1.94
N GLY A 178 15.95 -1.47 0.75
CA GLY A 178 17.30 -0.99 0.48
C GLY A 178 17.45 0.52 0.67
N VAL A 179 16.50 1.33 0.20
CA VAL A 179 16.56 2.78 0.37
C VAL A 179 16.19 3.18 1.80
N ALA A 180 15.07 2.68 2.31
CA ALA A 180 14.51 3.13 3.59
C ALA A 180 15.28 2.62 4.81
N PHE A 181 15.73 1.36 4.81
CA PHE A 181 16.34 0.74 5.99
C PHE A 181 17.84 0.48 5.85
N TYR A 182 18.41 0.55 4.64
CA TYR A 182 19.85 0.40 4.42
C TYR A 182 20.55 1.73 4.07
N ALA A 183 20.21 2.33 2.93
CA ALA A 183 20.96 3.44 2.35
C ALA A 183 20.78 4.76 3.12
N LEU A 184 19.54 5.20 3.36
CA LEU A 184 19.31 6.49 4.03
C LEU A 184 19.80 6.52 5.49
N PRO A 185 19.60 5.46 6.31
CA PRO A 185 20.19 5.42 7.65
C PRO A 185 21.71 5.48 7.65
N ARG A 186 22.39 4.85 6.67
CA ARG A 186 23.87 4.78 6.62
C ARG A 186 24.52 6.01 6.01
N PHE A 187 23.97 6.54 4.93
CA PHE A 187 24.61 7.62 4.17
C PHE A 187 24.06 9.01 4.49
N ALA A 188 22.78 9.11 4.87
CA ALA A 188 22.14 10.38 5.23
C ALA A 188 21.95 10.55 6.74
N GLY A 189 22.16 9.49 7.54
CA GLY A 189 21.94 9.52 9.00
C GLY A 189 20.47 9.67 9.40
N ILE A 190 19.54 9.31 8.50
CA ILE A 190 18.10 9.46 8.72
C ILE A 190 17.48 8.10 9.03
N GLY A 191 16.96 7.96 10.25
CA GLY A 191 16.35 6.74 10.75
C GLY A 191 17.33 5.75 11.40
N PRO A 192 16.81 4.67 12.01
CA PRO A 192 17.63 3.72 12.75
C PRO A 192 18.47 2.84 11.82
N ILE A 193 19.74 2.64 12.17
CA ILE A 193 20.61 1.69 11.48
C ILE A 193 20.26 0.28 11.94
N LEU A 194 19.73 -0.53 11.03
CA LEU A 194 19.39 -1.92 11.28
C LEU A 194 20.56 -2.86 10.91
N PRO A 195 20.73 -3.97 11.65
CA PRO A 195 21.62 -5.07 11.27
C PRO A 195 21.27 -5.65 9.89
N GLU A 196 22.27 -6.08 9.13
CA GLU A 196 22.09 -6.56 7.75
C GLU A 196 21.20 -7.80 7.66
N ASN A 197 21.28 -8.69 8.64
CA ASN A 197 20.39 -9.84 8.74
C ASN A 197 18.92 -9.43 8.89
N VAL A 198 18.61 -8.37 9.65
CA VAL A 198 17.23 -7.86 9.80
C VAL A 198 16.73 -7.25 8.49
N ILE A 199 17.61 -6.58 7.74
CA ILE A 199 17.28 -5.99 6.44
C ILE A 199 16.97 -7.09 5.42
N LEU A 200 17.78 -8.15 5.37
CA LEU A 200 17.48 -9.32 4.54
C LEU A 200 16.16 -9.99 4.95
N SER A 201 15.92 -10.13 6.26
CA SER A 201 14.66 -10.65 6.78
C SER A 201 13.45 -9.79 6.38
N LEU A 202 13.61 -8.47 6.34
CA LEU A 202 12.56 -7.55 5.88
C LEU A 202 12.27 -7.72 4.38
N ILE A 203 13.29 -7.92 3.54
CA ILE A 203 13.10 -8.15 2.10
C ILE A 203 12.30 -9.44 1.88
N VAL A 204 12.76 -10.54 2.48
CA VAL A 204 12.12 -11.85 2.30
C VAL A 204 10.72 -11.85 2.91
N GLY A 205 10.59 -11.38 4.16
CA GLY A 205 9.33 -11.36 4.89
C GLY A 205 8.27 -10.52 4.18
N GLN A 206 8.61 -9.32 3.71
CA GLN A 206 7.68 -8.50 2.95
C GLN A 206 7.31 -9.09 1.60
N TYR A 207 8.27 -9.64 0.86
CA TYR A 207 7.98 -10.22 -0.44
C TYR A 207 7.07 -11.44 -0.31
N VAL A 208 7.35 -12.34 0.63
CA VAL A 208 6.49 -13.49 0.93
C VAL A 208 5.11 -13.05 1.38
N PHE A 209 5.03 -12.06 2.28
CA PHE A 209 3.75 -11.54 2.76
C PHE A 209 2.92 -10.95 1.60
N LYS A 210 3.54 -10.15 0.73
CA LYS A 210 2.88 -9.58 -0.45
C LYS A 210 2.41 -10.66 -1.43
N LEU A 211 3.22 -11.68 -1.68
CA LEU A 211 2.82 -12.82 -2.51
C LEU A 211 1.66 -13.61 -1.89
N PHE A 212 1.68 -13.81 -0.56
CA PHE A 212 0.61 -14.48 0.16
C PHE A 212 -0.69 -13.69 0.09
N VAL A 213 -0.64 -12.37 0.34
CA VAL A 213 -1.79 -11.46 0.19
C VAL A 213 -2.30 -11.50 -1.26
N ALA A 214 -1.44 -11.37 -2.27
CA ALA A 214 -1.84 -11.43 -3.67
C ALA A 214 -2.49 -12.78 -4.05
N LEU A 215 -1.98 -13.89 -3.51
CA LEU A 215 -2.53 -15.22 -3.74
C LEU A 215 -3.91 -15.39 -3.06
N LEU A 216 -4.11 -14.80 -1.87
CA LEU A 216 -5.40 -14.78 -1.18
C LEU A 216 -6.41 -13.81 -1.80
N ASP A 217 -5.95 -12.69 -2.36
CA ASP A 217 -6.80 -11.72 -3.04
C ASP A 217 -7.34 -12.28 -4.36
N THR A 218 -6.60 -13.19 -5.00
CA THR A 218 -6.98 -13.80 -6.28
C THR A 218 -8.38 -14.46 -6.25
N PRO A 219 -8.71 -15.40 -5.35
CA PRO A 219 -10.06 -15.97 -5.27
C PRO A 219 -11.13 -14.93 -4.89
N PHE A 220 -10.79 -13.91 -4.11
CA PHE A 220 -11.72 -12.84 -3.73
C PHE A 220 -12.05 -11.94 -4.93
N VAL A 221 -11.05 -11.58 -5.73
CA VAL A 221 -11.20 -10.84 -6.98
C VAL A 221 -12.02 -11.64 -8.00
N TYR A 222 -11.78 -12.94 -8.15
CA TYR A 222 -12.59 -13.78 -9.04
C TYR A 222 -14.04 -13.92 -8.55
N ALA A 223 -14.27 -14.00 -7.24
CA ALA A 223 -15.61 -14.04 -6.66
C ALA A 223 -16.37 -12.72 -6.88
N VAL A 224 -15.72 -11.59 -6.65
CA VAL A 224 -16.30 -10.26 -6.86
C VAL A 224 -16.53 -9.98 -8.35
N VAL A 225 -15.57 -10.26 -9.23
CA VAL A 225 -15.72 -10.11 -10.68
C VAL A 225 -16.79 -11.05 -11.24
N GLY A 226 -16.89 -12.28 -10.72
CA GLY A 226 -17.95 -13.23 -11.08
C GLY A 226 -19.34 -12.72 -10.69
N PHE A 227 -19.48 -12.18 -9.48
CA PHE A 227 -20.71 -11.59 -8.99
C PHE A 227 -21.12 -10.31 -9.73
N LEU A 228 -20.15 -9.47 -10.12
CA LEU A 228 -20.42 -8.25 -10.88
C LEU A 228 -20.75 -8.53 -12.35
N ARG A 229 -20.14 -9.57 -12.95
CA ARG A 229 -20.47 -9.99 -14.32
C ARG A 229 -21.85 -10.64 -14.43
N SER A 230 -22.31 -11.38 -13.41
CA SER A 230 -23.67 -11.94 -13.42
C SER A 230 -24.75 -10.86 -13.39
N GLN A 231 -24.50 -9.75 -12.69
CA GLN A 231 -25.38 -8.57 -12.64
C GLN A 231 -25.43 -7.80 -13.98
N THR A 232 -24.30 -7.78 -14.71
CA THR A 232 -24.21 -7.13 -16.04
C THR A 232 -24.79 -8.00 -17.17
N ALA A 233 -24.78 -9.33 -17.01
CA ALA A 233 -25.41 -10.27 -17.94
C ALA A 233 -26.94 -10.29 -17.78
N ALA A 234 -27.45 -10.19 -16.55
CA ALA A 234 -28.89 -10.10 -16.25
C ALA A 234 -29.56 -8.83 -16.80
N SER A 235 -28.78 -7.78 -17.09
CA SER A 235 -29.25 -6.50 -17.66
C SER A 235 -29.19 -6.44 -19.20
N ARG A 236 -28.73 -7.51 -19.88
CA ARG A 236 -28.68 -7.63 -21.34
C ARG A 236 -29.72 -8.58 -21.93
N VAL A 237 -30.78 -8.92 -21.19
CA VAL A 237 -31.93 -9.61 -21.81
C VAL A 237 -32.49 -8.67 -22.90
N PRO A 238 -32.49 -9.07 -24.19
CA PRO A 238 -33.14 -8.27 -25.21
C PRO A 238 -34.62 -8.18 -24.85
N SER A 239 -35.16 -6.97 -24.87
CA SER A 239 -36.61 -6.75 -24.91
C SER A 239 -37.18 -7.54 -26.10
N SER A 240 -37.72 -8.72 -25.85
CA SER A 240 -38.52 -9.45 -26.83
C SER A 240 -39.92 -8.82 -26.88
N ALA A 241 -40.22 -8.15 -27.99
CA ALA A 241 -41.56 -7.76 -28.50
C ALA A 241 -41.31 -6.70 -29.58
N ASP A 242 -41.72 -6.80 -30.84
CA ASP A 242 -42.77 -7.59 -31.51
C ASP A 242 -42.34 -7.99 -32.93
#